data_AF-A0A7V9QDP5-F1
#
_entry.id   AF-A0A7V9QDP5-F1
#
_cell.length_a   1.000
_cell.length_b   1.000
_cell.length_c   1.000
_cell.angle_alpha   90.00
_cell.angle_beta   90.00
_cell.angle_gamma   90.00
#
_symmetry.space_group_name_H-M   'P 1'
#
loop_
_entity.id
_entity.type
_entity.pdbx_description
1 polymer ?
#
loop_
_entity_poly.entity_id
_entity_poly.type
_entity_poly.pdbx_seq_one_letter_code
_entity_poly.pdbx_strand_id
1 'polypeptide(L)'
;MAHDSIPSDIPFRTLGPLSGAVKIALAAMVVLGAIAVLLTAGTADGRIWQALLFNWLFWSSLAIGMVMFAVALHITNAGWAWSVRRFALGGAAFLPISFLLLIVVFFGYEHYFH
;
A
#
# COMPACT_ATOMS: atom_id res chain seq x y z
N MET A 1 -33.93 -20.44 -13.15
CA MET A 1 -32.51 -20.86 -13.08
C MET A 1 -31.70 -19.80 -13.81
N ALA A 2 -31.16 -18.84 -13.08
CA ALA A 2 -30.32 -17.80 -13.65
C ALA A 2 -28.99 -18.43 -14.09
N HIS A 3 -28.72 -18.36 -15.38
CA HIS A 3 -27.43 -18.75 -15.94
C HIS A 3 -26.41 -17.69 -15.51
N ASP A 4 -25.69 -17.94 -14.42
CA ASP A 4 -24.56 -17.12 -13.98
C ASP A 4 -23.52 -17.09 -15.10
N SER A 5 -23.57 -16.07 -15.94
CA SER A 5 -22.61 -15.78 -17.00
C SER A 5 -21.34 -15.19 -16.40
N ILE A 6 -20.69 -15.93 -15.49
CA ILE A 6 -19.32 -15.62 -15.05
C ILE A 6 -18.42 -15.89 -16.26
N PRO A 7 -17.78 -14.87 -16.86
CA PRO A 7 -16.87 -15.08 -17.97
C PRO A 7 -15.75 -16.02 -17.52
N SER A 8 -15.54 -17.11 -18.24
CA SER A 8 -14.49 -18.11 -17.96
C SER A 8 -13.09 -17.49 -18.06
N ASP A 9 -12.95 -16.45 -18.88
CA ASP A 9 -11.72 -15.71 -19.08
C ASP A 9 -11.97 -14.23 -18.78
N ILE A 10 -11.31 -13.75 -17.73
CA ILE A 10 -11.24 -12.32 -17.42
C ILE A 10 -9.97 -11.82 -18.10
N PRO A 11 -10.04 -11.03 -19.18
CA PRO A 11 -8.83 -10.48 -19.78
C PRO A 11 -8.09 -9.72 -18.68
N PHE A 12 -6.79 -9.97 -18.54
CA PHE A 12 -5.93 -9.15 -17.70
C PHE A 12 -6.01 -7.73 -18.25
N ARG A 13 -6.91 -6.93 -17.68
CA ARG A 13 -6.92 -5.50 -17.88
C ARG A 13 -5.69 -5.01 -17.14
N THR A 14 -4.55 -5.10 -17.83
CA THR A 14 -3.46 -4.18 -17.58
C THR A 14 -4.13 -2.81 -17.53
N LEU A 15 -3.72 -1.99 -16.56
CA LEU A 15 -3.88 -0.55 -16.70
C LEU A 15 -3.67 -0.27 -18.19
N GLY A 16 -4.61 0.39 -18.88
CA GLY A 16 -4.34 0.79 -20.25
C GLY A 16 -3.05 1.65 -20.28
N PRO A 17 -2.77 2.38 -21.36
CA PRO A 17 -1.87 3.51 -21.21
C PRO A 17 -2.52 4.49 -20.20
N LEU A 18 -2.23 4.34 -18.90
CA LEU A 18 -2.38 5.41 -17.91
C LEU A 18 -1.80 6.63 -18.57
N SER A 19 -2.56 7.73 -18.61
CA SER A 19 -2.07 8.94 -19.24
C SER A 19 -0.69 9.26 -18.69
N GLY A 20 0.22 9.70 -19.57
CA GLY A 20 1.59 10.01 -19.15
C GLY A 20 1.62 10.95 -17.94
N ALA A 21 0.65 11.87 -17.88
CA ALA A 21 0.41 12.75 -16.75
C ALA A 21 0.21 12.03 -15.40
N VAL A 22 -0.59 10.96 -15.34
CA VAL A 22 -0.81 10.20 -14.09
C VAL A 22 0.48 9.50 -13.64
N LYS A 23 1.24 8.93 -14.59
CA LYS A 23 2.53 8.30 -14.27
C LYS A 23 3.53 9.32 -13.73
N ILE A 24 3.59 10.50 -14.37
CA ILE A 24 4.46 11.61 -13.92
C ILE A 24 4.02 12.11 -12.54
N ALA A 25 2.73 12.28 -12.30
CA ALA A 25 2.22 12.71 -11.00
C ALA A 25 2.56 11.73 -9.87
N LEU A 26 2.41 10.42 -10.12
CA LEU A 26 2.80 9.38 -9.17
C LEU A 26 4.31 9.39 -8.90
N ALA A 27 5.13 9.49 -9.95
CA ALA A 27 6.58 9.58 -9.81
C ALA A 27 6.99 10.85 -9.05
N ALA A 28 6.35 11.99 -9.33
CA ALA A 28 6.59 13.25 -8.62
C ALA A 28 6.27 13.14 -7.12
N MET A 29 5.16 12.48 -6.75
CA MET A 29 4.84 12.24 -5.33
C MET A 29 5.89 11.39 -4.62
N VAL A 30 6.40 10.34 -5.28
CA VAL A 30 7.49 9.50 -4.73
C VAL A 30 8.77 10.33 -4.55
N VAL A 31 9.13 11.13 -5.55
CA VAL A 31 10.31 12.01 -5.49
C VAL A 31 10.17 13.06 -4.39
N LEU A 32 9.00 13.69 -4.26
CA LEU A 32 8.72 14.64 -3.18
C LEU A 32 8.84 14.00 -1.81
N GLY A 33 8.32 12.77 -1.64
CA GLY A 33 8.50 11.99 -0.42
C GLY A 33 9.97 11.72 -0.10
N ALA A 34 10.76 11.31 -1.09
CA ALA A 34 12.19 11.09 -0.94
C ALA A 34 12.95 12.38 -0.57
N ILE A 35 12.62 13.50 -1.21
CA ILE A 35 13.20 14.82 -0.89
C ILE A 35 12.86 15.21 0.55
N ALA A 36 11.61 15.03 0.98
CA ALA A 36 11.19 15.35 2.36
C ALA A 36 12.00 14.55 3.40
N VAL A 37 12.26 13.27 3.13
CA VAL A 37 13.14 12.42 3.97
C VAL A 37 14.57 12.96 3.97
N LEU A 38 15.14 13.30 2.82
CA LEU A 38 16.51 13.83 2.73
C LEU A 38 16.67 15.17 3.46
N LEU A 39 15.70 16.08 3.34
CA LEU A 39 15.73 17.38 4.01
C LEU A 39 15.61 17.25 5.53
N THR A 40 14.85 16.27 6.03
CA THR A 40 14.67 16.06 7.47
C THR A 40 15.78 15.21 8.08
N ALA A 41 16.51 14.42 7.29
CA ALA A 41 17.63 13.59 7.76
C ALA A 41 18.82 14.43 8.22
N GLY A 42 18.97 15.65 7.69
CA GLY A 42 20.01 16.60 8.12
C GLY A 42 19.69 17.35 9.41
N THR A 43 18.52 17.16 10.01
CA THR A 43 18.12 17.85 11.25
C THR A 43 18.46 17.02 12.48
N ALA A 44 19.02 17.65 13.52
CA ALA A 44 19.48 16.98 14.74
C ALA A 44 18.35 16.45 15.65
N ASP A 45 17.09 16.76 15.34
CA ASP A 45 15.96 16.56 16.25
C ASP A 45 15.50 15.09 16.37
N GLY A 46 16.05 14.15 15.58
CA GLY A 46 15.59 12.75 15.56
C GLY A 46 14.13 12.57 15.09
N ARG A 47 13.41 13.66 14.80
CA ARG A 47 11.98 13.70 14.48
C ARG A 47 11.61 12.94 13.20
N ILE A 48 12.58 12.83 12.27
CA ILE A 48 12.42 12.04 11.04
C ILE A 48 12.06 10.59 11.34
N TRP A 49 12.72 10.03 12.34
CA TRP A 49 12.50 8.67 12.75
C TRP A 49 11.03 8.53 13.19
N GLN A 50 10.50 9.44 14.02
CA GLN A 50 9.15 9.26 14.59
C GLN A 50 8.08 9.37 13.50
N ALA A 51 8.29 10.31 12.57
CA ALA A 51 7.44 10.48 11.40
C ALA A 51 7.47 9.25 10.47
N LEU A 52 8.65 8.65 10.26
CA LEU A 52 8.79 7.41 9.47
C LEU A 52 8.07 6.24 10.13
N LEU A 53 8.22 6.06 11.44
CA LEU A 53 7.53 5.01 12.19
C LEU A 53 6.02 5.17 12.12
N PHE A 54 5.50 6.38 12.32
CA PHE A 54 4.06 6.66 12.23
C PHE A 54 3.50 6.36 10.84
N ASN A 55 4.16 6.85 9.79
CA ASN A 55 3.75 6.57 8.41
C ASN A 55 3.79 5.08 8.09
N TRP A 56 4.87 4.41 8.47
CA TRP A 56 5.00 2.97 8.29
C TRP A 56 3.86 2.22 8.98
N LEU A 57 3.54 2.55 10.24
CA LEU A 57 2.46 1.91 10.99
C LEU A 57 1.10 2.14 10.33
N PHE A 58 0.81 3.37 9.91
CA PHE A 58 -0.45 3.72 9.26
C PHE A 58 -0.64 2.96 7.94
N TRP A 59 0.33 3.02 7.03
CA TRP A 59 0.19 2.40 5.70
C TRP A 59 0.25 0.88 5.77
N SER A 60 1.05 0.31 6.68
CA SER A 60 1.17 -1.14 6.84
C SER A 60 -0.09 -1.74 7.45
N SER A 61 -0.65 -1.12 8.50
CA SER A 61 -1.91 -1.57 9.10
C SER A 61 -3.08 -1.48 8.11
N LEU A 62 -3.14 -0.42 7.31
CA LEU A 62 -4.12 -0.29 6.23
C LEU A 62 -3.98 -1.41 5.19
N ALA A 63 -2.77 -1.73 4.75
CA ALA A 63 -2.53 -2.80 3.79
C ALA A 63 -2.93 -4.18 4.32
N ILE A 64 -2.56 -4.51 5.57
CA ILE A 64 -2.97 -5.75 6.23
C ILE A 64 -4.51 -5.79 6.37
N GLY A 65 -5.13 -4.67 6.79
CA GLY A 65 -6.58 -4.55 6.91
C GLY A 65 -7.31 -4.81 5.58
N MET A 66 -6.78 -4.28 4.47
CA MET A 66 -7.33 -4.56 3.13
C MET A 66 -7.24 -6.04 2.77
N VAL A 67 -6.10 -6.69 3.03
CA VAL A 67 -5.94 -8.14 2.77
C VAL A 67 -6.90 -8.96 3.64
N MET A 68 -7.00 -8.66 4.93
CA MET A 68 -7.93 -9.32 5.84
C MET A 68 -9.38 -9.14 5.42
N PHE A 69 -9.76 -7.96 4.94
CA PHE A 69 -11.08 -7.71 4.40
C PHE A 69 -11.35 -8.53 3.14
N ALA A 70 -10.39 -8.63 2.22
CA ALA A 70 -10.51 -9.48 1.04
C ALA A 70 -10.72 -10.96 1.41
N VAL A 71 -10.01 -11.44 2.44
CA VAL A 71 -10.16 -12.80 2.98
C VAL A 71 -11.53 -13.00 3.62
N ALA A 72 -12.03 -12.03 4.40
CA ALA A 72 -13.36 -12.11 4.99
C ALA A 72 -14.47 -12.21 3.93
N LEU A 73 -14.36 -11.43 2.83
CA LEU A 73 -15.26 -11.52 1.68
C LEU A 73 -15.17 -12.88 0.96
N HIS A 74 -13.98 -13.49 0.96
CA HIS A 74 -13.78 -14.81 0.39
C HIS A 74 -14.43 -15.91 1.24
N ILE A 75 -14.21 -15.90 2.56
CA ILE A 75 -14.75 -16.89 3.50
C ILE A 75 -16.28 -16.86 3.55
N THR A 76 -16.87 -15.67 3.50
CA THR A 76 -18.33 -15.49 3.50
C THR A 76 -18.98 -15.75 2.14
N ASN A 77 -18.19 -16.09 1.12
CA ASN A 77 -18.63 -16.30 -0.26
C ASN A 77 -19.46 -15.12 -0.81
N ALA A 78 -19.02 -13.89 -0.53
CA ALA A 78 -19.72 -12.67 -0.92
C ALA A 78 -19.58 -12.38 -2.43
N GLY A 79 -20.43 -13.02 -3.25
CA GLY A 79 -20.42 -12.87 -4.71
C GLY A 79 -20.67 -11.46 -5.22
N TRP A 80 -21.44 -10.65 -4.48
CA TRP A 80 -21.71 -9.25 -4.81
C TRP A 80 -20.48 -8.34 -4.69
N ALA A 81 -19.51 -8.71 -3.85
CA ALA A 81 -18.39 -7.87 -3.47
C ALA A 81 -17.14 -8.11 -4.35
N TRP A 82 -17.29 -8.65 -5.56
CA TRP A 82 -16.17 -9.03 -6.43
C TRP A 82 -15.22 -7.85 -6.72
N SER A 83 -15.75 -6.69 -7.11
CA SER A 83 -14.96 -5.49 -7.39
C SER A 83 -14.23 -4.98 -6.13
N VAL A 84 -14.90 -5.04 -4.98
CA VAL A 84 -14.35 -4.63 -3.69
C VAL A 84 -13.23 -5.55 -3.25
N ARG A 85 -13.41 -6.88 -3.40
CA ARG A 85 -12.37 -7.88 -3.11
C ARG A 85 -11.13 -7.66 -3.97
N ARG A 86 -11.30 -7.34 -5.25
CA ARG A 86 -10.18 -7.05 -6.17
C ARG A 86 -9.39 -5.81 -5.77
N PHE A 87 -10.06 -4.74 -5.36
CA PHE A 87 -9.42 -3.54 -4.83
C PHE A 87 -8.65 -3.84 -3.53
N ALA A 88 -9.30 -4.54 -2.60
CA ALA A 88 -8.72 -4.91 -1.32
C ALA A 88 -7.48 -5.82 -1.45
N LEU A 89 -7.48 -6.74 -2.42
CA LEU A 89 -6.30 -7.55 -2.77
C LEU A 89 -5.09 -6.71 -3.22
N GLY A 90 -5.30 -5.49 -3.72
CA GLY A 90 -4.23 -4.56 -4.04
C GLY A 90 -3.33 -4.24 -2.84
N GLY A 91 -3.86 -4.32 -1.62
CA GLY A 91 -3.08 -4.18 -0.39
C GLY A 91 -1.95 -5.19 -0.25
N ALA A 92 -2.11 -6.40 -0.81
CA ALA A 92 -1.08 -7.43 -0.76
C ALA A 92 0.18 -7.02 -1.54
N ALA A 93 0.05 -6.21 -2.59
CA ALA A 93 1.18 -5.72 -3.37
C ALA A 93 2.04 -4.69 -2.60
N PHE A 94 1.48 -4.04 -1.57
CA PHE A 94 2.21 -3.11 -0.72
C PHE A 94 2.97 -3.81 0.42
N LEU A 95 2.58 -5.03 0.82
CA LEU A 95 3.21 -5.73 1.94
C LEU A 95 4.74 -5.95 1.78
N PRO A 96 5.27 -6.34 0.61
CA PRO A 96 6.73 -6.44 0.43
C PRO A 96 7.45 -5.10 0.59
N ILE A 97 6.81 -4.01 0.14
CA ILE A 97 7.36 -2.64 0.26
C ILE A 97 7.34 -2.21 1.73
N SER A 98 6.23 -2.47 2.43
CA SER A 98 6.10 -2.25 3.88
C SER A 98 7.16 -3.03 4.67
N PHE A 99 7.47 -4.27 4.27
CA PHE A 99 8.52 -5.06 4.91
C PHE A 99 9.92 -4.45 4.71
N LEU A 100 10.23 -3.94 3.52
CA LEU A 100 11.48 -3.21 3.29
C LEU A 100 11.55 -1.91 4.12
N LEU A 101 10.43 -1.18 4.21
CA LEU A 101 10.35 0.02 5.05
C LEU A 101 10.49 -0.28 6.54
N LEU A 102 10.01 -1.45 7.01
CA LEU A 102 10.21 -1.89 8.39
C LEU A 102 11.69 -2.01 8.71
N ILE A 103 12.50 -2.58 7.81
CA ILE A 103 13.95 -2.68 7.98
C ILE A 103 14.57 -1.29 8.13
N VAL A 104 14.14 -0.31 7.33
CA VAL A 104 14.61 1.08 7.43
C VAL A 104 14.24 1.71 8.77
N VAL A 105 12.99 1.56 9.21
CA VAL A 105 12.50 2.10 10.49
C VAL A 105 13.22 1.47 11.69
N PHE A 106 13.61 0.19 11.59
CA PHE A 106 14.30 -0.52 12.66
C PHE A 106 15.66 0.12 13.01
N PHE A 107 16.36 0.72 12.05
CA PHE A 107 17.60 1.46 12.34
C PHE A 107 17.39 2.69 13.23
N GLY A 108 16.16 3.22 13.31
CA GLY A 108 15.81 4.35 14.15
C GLY A 108 15.48 4.00 15.61
N TYR A 109 15.62 2.74 16.03
CA TYR A 109 15.10 2.24 17.31
C TYR A 109 15.51 3.09 18.54
N GLU A 110 16.74 3.58 18.58
CA GLU A 110 17.28 4.40 19.69
C GLU A 110 16.52 5.73 19.89
N HIS A 111 15.78 6.20 18.88
CA HIS A 111 15.07 7.48 18.91
C HIS A 111 13.63 7.39 19.45
N TYR A 112 13.11 6.20 19.73
CA TYR A 112 11.75 6.03 20.27
C TYR A 112 11.67 5.08 21.46
N PHE A 113 12.55 4.10 21.54
CA PHE A 113 12.60 3.19 22.66
C PHE A 113 13.50 3.82 23.74
N HIS A 114 12.87 4.54 24.66
CA HIS A 114 13.48 5.10 25.86
C HIS A 114 13.13 4.26 27.09
#